data_AF-A0A162CXB0-F1
#
_entry.id   AF-A0A162CXB0-F1
#
_cell.length_a   1.000
_cell.length_b   1.000
_cell.length_c   1.000
_cell.angle_alpha   90.00
_cell.angle_beta   90.00
_cell.angle_gamma   90.00
#
_symmetry.space_group_name_H-M   'P 1'
#
loop_
_entity.id
_entity.type
_entity.pdbx_description
1 polymer ?
#
loop_
_entity_poly.entity_id
_entity_poly.type
_entity_poly.pdbx_seq_one_letter_code
_entity_poly.pdbx_strand_id
1 'polypeptide(L)' 'VNQKAAMIKAMEVAVIDSPRGKWTMSKAHNPVQDIYLREVSNKENKVIGIAAKALADSGAGCR' A
#
# COMPACT_ATOMS: atom_id res chain seq x y z
N VAL A 1 10.39 -7.77 25.10
CA VAL A 1 10.84 -6.69 24.18
C VAL A 1 11.95 -7.13 23.21
N ASN A 2 12.42 -8.40 23.24
CA ASN A 2 13.61 -8.83 22.49
C ASN A 2 13.44 -9.09 20.98
N GLN A 3 12.22 -9.01 20.43
CA GLN A 3 11.92 -9.40 19.03
C GLN A 3 11.65 -8.20 18.11
N LYS A 4 12.04 -6.99 18.50
CA LYS A 4 11.75 -5.77 17.73
C LYS A 4 12.30 -5.85 16.28
N ALA A 5 13.55 -6.28 16.12
CA ALA A 5 14.16 -6.42 14.80
C ALA A 5 13.45 -7.48 13.95
N ALA A 6 13.09 -8.62 14.55
CA ALA A 6 12.35 -9.68 13.86
C ALA A 6 10.95 -9.20 13.42
N MET A 7 10.27 -8.43 14.26
CA MET A 7 8.96 -7.85 13.93
C MET A 7 9.06 -6.85 12.77
N ILE A 8 10.05 -5.95 12.77
CA ILE A 8 10.27 -5.01 11.67
C ILE A 8 10.50 -5.76 10.36
N LYS A 9 11.39 -6.74 10.37
CA LYS A 9 11.67 -7.56 9.18
C LYS A 9 10.43 -8.31 8.69
N ALA A 10 9.59 -8.81 9.59
CA ALA A 10 8.34 -9.46 9.22
C ALA A 10 7.36 -8.50 8.53
N MET A 11 7.27 -7.24 9.01
CA MET A 11 6.43 -6.22 8.37
C MET A 11 6.96 -5.83 6.97
N GLU A 12 8.28 -5.72 6.81
CA GLU A 12 8.92 -5.36 5.53
C GLU A 12 8.64 -6.36 4.40
N VAL A 13 8.51 -7.65 4.72
CA VAL A 13 8.24 -8.71 3.74
C VAL A 13 6.77 -9.13 3.68
N ALA A 14 5.92 -8.53 4.52
CA ALA A 14 4.52 -8.88 4.57
C ALA A 14 3.80 -8.50 3.28
N VAL A 15 2.93 -9.40 2.83
CA VAL A 15 1.92 -9.09 1.82
C VAL A 15 0.58 -9.02 2.52
N ILE A 16 -0.07 -7.87 2.44
CA ILE A 16 -1.28 -7.57 3.21
C ILE A 16 -2.49 -7.67 2.30
N ASP A 17 -3.41 -8.57 2.64
CA ASP A 17 -4.72 -8.65 1.99
C ASP A 17 -5.68 -7.66 2.67
N SER A 18 -5.79 -6.47 2.09
CA SER A 18 -6.58 -5.36 2.65
C SER A 18 -7.93 -5.25 1.93
N PRO A 19 -8.98 -4.70 2.59
CA PRO A 19 -10.21 -4.29 1.90
C PRO A 19 -9.97 -3.30 0.74
N ARG A 20 -8.79 -2.67 0.69
CA ARG A 20 -8.35 -1.78 -0.39
C ARG A 20 -7.61 -2.52 -1.52
N GLY A 21 -7.56 -3.85 -1.50
CA GLY A 21 -6.74 -4.66 -2.39
C GLY A 21 -5.43 -5.13 -1.74
N LYS A 22 -4.82 -6.14 -2.34
CA LYS A 22 -3.55 -6.73 -1.88
C LYS A 22 -2.39 -5.77 -2.12
N TRP A 23 -1.54 -5.56 -1.11
CA TRP A 23 -0.42 -4.61 -1.20
C TRP A 23 0.80 -5.05 -0.39
N THR A 24 1.95 -4.40 -0.64
CA THR A 24 3.24 -4.65 0.04
C THR A 24 3.89 -3.35 0.50
N MET A 25 4.83 -3.40 1.44
CA MET A 25 5.59 -2.20 1.82
C MET A 25 6.81 -1.97 0.91
N SER A 26 7.14 -0.70 0.68
CA SER A 26 8.42 -0.27 0.13
C SER A 26 9.51 -0.38 1.20
N LYS A 27 10.78 -0.22 0.79
CA LYS A 27 11.91 -0.15 1.74
C LYS A 27 11.83 1.05 2.68
N ALA A 28 11.11 2.09 2.31
CA ALA A 28 10.83 3.25 3.15
C ALA A 28 9.53 3.07 3.99
N HIS A 29 8.99 1.85 4.05
CA HIS A 29 7.78 1.46 4.79
C HIS A 29 6.49 2.15 4.30
N ASN A 30 6.44 2.59 3.05
CA ASN A 30 5.21 3.08 2.41
C ASN A 30 4.44 1.95 1.71
N PRO A 31 3.10 1.98 1.68
CA PRO A 31 2.31 1.04 0.88
C PRO A 31 2.53 1.19 -0.63
N VAL A 32 2.95 0.11 -1.28
CA VAL A 32 2.92 -0.08 -2.73
C VAL A 32 1.61 -0.79 -3.07
N GLN A 33 0.66 -0.07 -3.65
CA GLN A 33 -0.72 -0.50 -3.85
C GLN A 33 -1.33 0.09 -5.12
N ASP A 34 -2.50 -0.40 -5.52
CA ASP A 34 -3.27 0.20 -6.60
C ASP A 34 -3.86 1.56 -6.17
N ILE A 35 -3.89 2.50 -7.11
CA ILE A 35 -4.60 3.77 -7.00
C ILE A 35 -5.86 3.66 -7.84
N TYR A 36 -7.02 3.75 -7.19
CA TYR A 36 -8.32 3.59 -7.83
C TYR A 36 -8.88 4.92 -8.34
N LEU A 37 -9.39 4.92 -9.56
CA LEU A 37 -10.22 6.00 -10.06
C LEU A 37 -11.63 5.85 -9.48
N ARG A 38 -12.18 6.94 -8.95
CA ARG A 38 -13.49 6.96 -8.29
C ARG A 38 -14.33 8.10 -8.85
N GLU A 39 -15.62 7.83 -9.01
CA GLU A 39 -16.63 8.81 -9.40
C GLU A 39 -17.70 8.91 -8.31
N VAL A 40 -18.12 10.14 -8.00
CA VAL A 40 -19.24 10.39 -7.10
C VAL A 40 -20.54 10.23 -7.88
N SER A 41 -21.37 9.26 -7.50
CA SER A 41 -22.66 9.01 -8.12
C SER A 41 -23.65 8.63 -7.03
N ASN A 42 -24.83 9.28 -7.00
CA ASN A 42 -25.89 9.03 -6.02
C ASN A 42 -25.40 9.08 -4.56
N LYS A 43 -24.55 10.07 -4.22
CA LYS A 43 -23.93 10.24 -2.89
C LYS A 43 -22.98 9.11 -2.47
N GLU A 44 -22.56 8.24 -3.39
CA GLU A 44 -21.58 7.19 -3.17
C GLU A 44 -20.31 7.39 -3.99
N ASN A 45 -19.16 6.97 -3.46
CA ASN A 45 -17.88 6.97 -4.16
C ASN A 45 -17.64 5.62 -4.82
N LYS A 46 -18.07 5.47 -6.08
CA LYS A 46 -17.94 4.22 -6.84
C LYS A 46 -16.55 4.08 -7.43
N VAL A 47 -15.95 2.89 -7.33
CA VAL A 47 -14.69 2.57 -8.00
C VAL A 47 -15.00 2.26 -9.46
N ILE A 48 -14.42 3.02 -10.37
CA ILE A 48 -14.65 2.87 -11.82
C ILE A 48 -13.47 2.26 -12.56
N GLY A 49 -12.31 2.13 -11.90
CA GLY A 49 -11.15 1.45 -12.45
C GLY A 49 -9.88 1.65 -11.63
N ILE A 50 -8.76 1.14 -12.14
CA ILE A 50 -7.42 1.36 -11.59
C ILE A 50 -6.75 2.47 -12.40
N ALA A 51 -6.42 3.58 -11.73
CA ALA A 51 -5.67 4.69 -12.32
C ALA A 51 -4.16 4.39 -12.40
N ALA A 52 -3.61 3.76 -11.37
CA ALA A 52 -2.22 3.28 -11.35
C ALA A 52 -2.13 1.96 -10.60
N LYS A 53 -1.46 0.96 -11.19
CA LYS A 53 -1.33 -0.37 -10.60
C LYS A 53 -0.05 -0.46 -9.77
N ALA A 54 -0.15 -0.97 -8.54
CA ALA A 54 0.97 -1.21 -7.63
C ALA A 54 2.03 -0.10 -7.67
N LEU A 55 1.59 1.14 -7.43
CA LEU A 55 2.43 2.33 -7.65
C LEU A 55 3.68 2.27 -6.77
N ALA A 56 4.84 2.24 -7.42
CA ALA A 56 6.12 2.14 -6.75
C ALA A 56 6.45 3.43 -5.98
N ASP A 57 6.99 3.26 -4.78
CA ASP A 57 7.51 4.36 -3.98
C ASP A 57 8.98 4.63 -4.35
N SER A 58 9.28 5.88 -4.73
CA SER A 58 10.64 6.31 -5.07
C SER A 58 11.60 6.28 -3.88
N GLY A 59 11.10 6.49 -2.65
CA GLY A 59 11.91 6.55 -1.44
C GLY A 59 13.04 7.59 -1.45
N ALA A 60 12.97 8.61 -2.32
CA ALA A 60 14.05 9.58 -2.49
C ALA A 60 14.37 10.29 -1.16
N GLY A 61 15.63 10.19 -0.72
CA GLY A 61 16.11 10.81 0.52
C GLY A 61 15.94 9.96 1.79
N CYS A 62 15.30 8.79 1.72
CA CYS A 62 15.21 7.87 2.85
C CYS A 62 16.58 7.21 3.14
N ARG A 63 17.02 7.22 4.39
CA ARG A 63 18.29 6.66 4.88
C ARG A 63 18.13 6.05 6.26
#